data_AF-A0A2G5U2E9-F1
#
_entry.id   AF-A0A2G5U2E9-F1
#
_cell.length_a   1.000
_cell.length_b   1.000
_cell.length_c   1.000
_cell.angle_alpha   90.00
_cell.angle_beta   90.00
_cell.angle_gamma   90.00
#
_symmetry.space_group_name_H-M   'P 1'
#
loop_
_entity.id
_entity.type
_entity.pdbx_description
1 polymer ?
#
loop_
_entity_poly.entity_id
_entity_poly.type
_entity_poly.pdbx_seq_one_letter_code
_entity_poly.pdbx_strand_id
1 'polypeptide(L)'
;MNRFLILLLLIFIECSYSYPPVISVRGTLTCYGIPYKATITLINHDKLLGHIFTIREVGYDGKFHLNGEPVDDLDVRLIIEHTCADWKNGKPLIAGPPVVTKIGVNMEALSRSGYNIDVDKMLIDGVLGPSESGKFIVQHGNLVKINESGVTKVAEQILEAAKDGSIKEALFLSPELHPKSGDKEAVQWVFLVDTINFSFWPDEGAHYDVSWNGKSYTGYFSACAAVNKALAAGIPVLSAEWMKNVSEEEIDRIFKSDSGHSIPLLGERVKAINESGRVLLQKFDGEFYNCVVKSKRSAQTLLKLIVENFTSFRDFAEFHNQKVSLLKRAQILVADVYGALQGHDEVGDFKDISSITMFADYRVPQALAYLGALDYSKELLDQIGEGKRLENGSAAEVELRGASIAVCDEIVDKMNHLRANDARFSGVREVTAMEVDVFVWGYRRLHAADVEKKIPFHRTRCIYY
;
A
#
# COMPACT_ATOMS: atom_id res chain seq x y z
N MET A 1 -23.60 -6.75 34.37
CA MET A 1 -22.77 -6.14 35.42
C MET A 1 -21.55 -7.03 35.62
N ASN A 2 -20.43 -6.63 35.01
CA ASN A 2 -19.03 -7.01 35.26
C ASN A 2 -18.25 -6.36 34.11
N ARG A 3 -17.76 -5.13 34.35
CA ARG A 3 -16.95 -4.37 33.40
C ARG A 3 -15.56 -5.00 33.41
N PHE A 4 -15.29 -5.88 32.45
CA PHE A 4 -13.99 -6.53 32.35
C PHE A 4 -12.91 -5.51 31.98
N LEU A 5 -11.97 -5.35 32.91
CA LEU A 5 -10.54 -5.13 32.75
C LEU A 5 -10.07 -5.03 31.27
N ILE A 6 -9.83 -3.82 30.76
CA ILE A 6 -9.06 -3.62 29.52
C ILE A 6 -7.65 -3.22 29.94
N LEU A 7 -6.79 -4.23 29.98
CA LEU A 7 -5.34 -4.07 30.02
C LEU A 7 -4.88 -4.11 28.56
N LEU A 8 -4.71 -2.94 27.94
CA LEU A 8 -4.34 -2.85 26.53
C LEU A 8 -2.87 -3.25 26.36
N LEU A 9 -2.61 -4.39 25.73
CA LEU A 9 -1.27 -4.95 25.49
C LEU A 9 -0.94 -4.79 24.00
N LEU A 10 -0.05 -3.85 23.65
CA LEU A 10 0.50 -3.72 22.29
C LEU A 10 1.76 -4.59 22.15
N ILE A 11 1.57 -5.88 21.84
CA ILE A 11 2.65 -6.86 21.70
C ILE A 11 3.35 -6.67 20.34
N PHE A 12 4.62 -6.26 20.36
CA PHE A 12 5.52 -6.31 19.20
C PHE A 12 6.42 -7.55 19.30
N ILE A 13 6.21 -8.54 18.42
CA ILE A 13 7.07 -9.72 18.30
C ILE A 13 8.04 -9.51 17.16
N GLU A 14 9.29 -9.18 17.49
CA GLU A 14 10.42 -9.36 16.59
C GLU A 14 10.89 -10.80 16.76
N CYS A 15 10.90 -11.58 15.67
CA CYS A 15 11.58 -12.87 15.61
C CYS A 15 12.82 -12.66 14.73
N SER A 16 13.99 -12.55 15.34
CA SER A 16 15.25 -12.48 14.60
C SER A 16 15.66 -13.89 14.18
N TYR A 17 16.21 -14.05 12.97
CA TYR A 17 16.91 -15.28 12.54
C TYR A 17 18.28 -15.41 13.23
N SER A 18 18.32 -15.16 14.53
CA SER A 18 19.46 -15.46 15.39
C SER A 18 19.24 -16.86 15.96
N TYR A 19 20.29 -17.67 16.05
CA TYR A 19 20.23 -18.92 16.80
C TYR A 19 20.76 -18.65 18.22
N PRO A 20 19.97 -18.87 19.29
CA PRO A 20 18.58 -19.34 19.31
C PRO A 20 17.54 -18.22 19.04
N PRO A 21 16.29 -18.56 18.63
CA PRO A 21 15.23 -17.58 18.39
C PRO A 21 14.93 -16.79 19.67
N VAL A 22 14.63 -15.49 19.54
CA VAL A 22 14.24 -14.63 20.66
C VAL A 22 12.82 -14.12 20.40
N ILE A 23 11.95 -14.26 21.40
CA ILE A 23 10.62 -13.66 21.44
C ILE A 23 10.75 -12.33 22.17
N SER A 24 10.36 -11.24 21.50
CA SER A 24 10.19 -9.92 22.13
C SER A 24 8.70 -9.68 22.41
N VAL A 25 8.37 -9.13 23.57
CA VAL A 25 7.02 -8.69 23.94
C VAL A 25 7.11 -7.28 24.50
N ARG A 26 6.49 -6.32 23.81
CA ARG A 26 6.41 -4.90 24.22
C ARG A 26 4.97 -4.55 24.61
N GLY A 27 4.76 -3.38 25.21
CA GLY A 27 3.41 -2.86 25.47
C GLY A 27 3.37 -1.75 26.52
N THR A 28 2.17 -1.29 26.85
CA THR A 28 1.92 -0.28 27.88
C THR A 28 0.85 -0.77 28.85
N LEU A 29 1.21 -0.98 30.10
CA LEU A 29 0.30 -1.30 31.17
C LEU A 29 -0.53 -0.08 31.58
N THR A 30 -1.85 -0.21 31.54
CA THR A 30 -2.77 0.82 32.04
C THR A 30 -3.77 0.23 33.03
N CYS A 31 -4.14 1.05 34.01
CA CYS A 31 -5.24 0.80 34.94
C CYS A 31 -6.29 1.89 34.67
N TYR A 32 -7.44 1.52 34.11
CA TYR A 32 -8.48 2.46 33.67
C TYR A 32 -7.98 3.56 32.70
N GLY A 33 -7.10 3.18 31.76
CA GLY A 33 -6.54 4.08 30.75
C GLY A 33 -5.38 4.96 31.24
N ILE A 34 -5.00 4.87 32.52
CA ILE A 34 -3.86 5.59 33.09
C ILE A 34 -2.67 4.63 33.20
N PRO A 35 -1.46 5.00 32.75
CA PRO A 35 -0.27 4.18 32.89
C PRO A 35 -0.02 3.73 34.34
N TYR A 36 0.39 2.47 34.51
CA TYR A 36 0.42 1.84 35.84
C TYR A 36 1.72 1.10 36.12
N LYS A 37 2.19 1.20 37.37
CA LYS A 37 3.37 0.48 37.88
C LYS A 37 2.99 -0.96 38.27
N ALA A 38 3.72 -1.95 37.79
CA ALA A 38 3.55 -3.36 38.19
C ALA A 38 4.83 -4.17 37.96
N THR A 39 4.85 -5.39 38.46
CA THR A 39 5.87 -6.39 38.08
C THR A 39 5.27 -7.29 37.01
N ILE A 40 5.96 -7.43 35.88
CA ILE A 40 5.55 -8.31 34.78
C ILE A 40 6.59 -9.41 34.59
N THR A 41 6.12 -10.65 34.51
CA THR A 41 6.92 -11.84 34.26
C THR A 41 6.46 -12.51 32.96
N LEU A 42 7.40 -12.75 32.05
CA LEU A 42 7.21 -13.54 30.85
C LEU A 42 7.64 -14.98 31.15
N ILE A 43 6.75 -15.95 30.89
CA ILE A 43 7.03 -17.38 31.10
C ILE A 43 6.70 -18.21 29.87
N ASN A 44 7.36 -19.35 29.71
CA ASN A 44 6.88 -20.48 28.94
C ASN A 44 6.04 -21.38 29.84
N HIS A 45 4.80 -21.65 29.50
CA HIS A 45 3.94 -22.53 30.26
C HIS A 45 3.98 -23.95 29.67
N ASP A 46 5.03 -24.71 29.99
CA ASP A 46 5.03 -26.17 29.80
C ASP A 46 4.44 -26.87 31.04
N LYS A 47 3.79 -28.03 30.81
CA LYS A 47 2.93 -28.79 31.74
C LYS A 47 3.60 -29.23 33.04
N LEU A 48 4.92 -29.09 33.17
CA LEU A 48 5.67 -29.66 34.29
C LEU A 48 6.32 -28.67 35.26
N LEU A 49 6.54 -27.37 34.95
CA LEU A 49 7.01 -26.37 35.94
C LEU A 49 7.10 -24.90 35.48
N GLY A 50 6.91 -24.58 34.20
CA GLY A 50 6.96 -23.22 33.66
C GLY A 50 8.35 -22.56 33.69
N HIS A 51 8.94 -22.25 32.52
CA HIS A 51 10.25 -21.60 32.44
C HIS A 51 10.10 -20.07 32.45
N ILE A 52 10.74 -19.37 33.39
CA ILE A 52 10.73 -17.89 33.42
C ILE A 52 11.73 -17.37 32.37
N PHE A 53 11.24 -16.53 31.46
CA PHE A 53 12.10 -15.89 30.46
C PHE A 53 12.67 -14.57 30.97
N THR A 54 11.80 -13.66 31.42
CA THR A 54 12.20 -12.33 31.93
C THR A 54 11.22 -11.87 33.00
N ILE A 55 11.73 -11.21 34.04
CA ILE A 55 10.94 -10.45 35.02
C ILE A 55 11.34 -8.98 34.91
N ARG A 56 10.37 -8.06 34.92
CA ARG A 56 10.64 -6.62 34.84
C ARG A 56 9.69 -5.82 35.73
N GLU A 57 10.23 -4.87 36.47
CA GLU A 57 9.43 -3.78 37.06
C GLU A 57 9.09 -2.75 35.99
N VAL A 58 7.80 -2.48 35.82
CA VAL A 58 7.28 -1.45 34.93
C VAL A 58 7.20 -0.13 35.69
N GLY A 59 7.68 0.95 35.08
CA GLY A 59 7.66 2.28 35.66
C GLY A 59 6.27 2.93 35.65
N TYR A 60 6.19 4.17 36.14
CA TYR A 60 4.94 4.96 36.12
C TYR A 60 4.47 5.38 34.72
N ASP A 61 5.30 5.19 33.69
CA ASP A 61 4.92 5.36 32.29
C ASP A 61 4.18 4.14 31.71
N GLY A 62 4.07 3.06 32.49
CA GLY A 62 3.40 1.82 32.11
C GLY A 62 4.13 1.02 31.04
N LYS A 63 5.24 1.50 30.45
CA LYS A 63 5.85 0.88 29.28
C LYS A 63 6.72 -0.31 29.67
N PHE A 64 6.57 -1.40 28.92
CA PHE A 64 7.40 -2.58 29.11
C PHE A 64 7.93 -3.19 27.81
N HIS A 65 9.06 -3.87 27.95
CA HIS A 65 9.69 -4.70 26.93
C HIS A 65 10.34 -5.89 27.65
N LEU A 66 9.97 -7.10 27.23
CA LEU A 66 10.41 -8.38 27.77
C LEU A 66 10.95 -9.23 26.61
N ASN A 67 12.00 -10.00 26.84
CA ASN A 67 12.55 -10.92 25.84
C ASN A 67 12.60 -12.35 26.40
N GLY A 68 12.59 -13.37 25.55
CA GLY A 68 12.71 -14.75 25.97
C GLY A 68 13.16 -15.68 24.85
N GLU A 69 14.05 -16.62 25.16
CA GLU A 69 14.48 -17.67 24.23
C GLU A 69 13.59 -18.90 24.44
N PRO A 70 12.66 -19.24 23.51
CA PRO A 70 11.82 -20.41 23.66
C PRO A 70 12.67 -21.67 23.47
N VAL A 71 12.50 -22.62 24.39
CA VAL A 71 13.31 -23.85 24.42
C VAL A 71 12.68 -24.96 23.56
N ASP A 72 11.36 -25.15 23.61
CA ASP A 72 10.69 -26.28 22.94
C ASP A 72 9.28 -25.96 22.38
N ASP A 73 8.41 -25.30 23.16
CA ASP A 73 7.02 -24.99 22.80
C ASP A 73 6.67 -23.51 23.00
N LEU A 74 5.70 -22.98 22.23
CA LEU A 74 5.35 -21.55 22.17
C LEU A 74 4.12 -21.17 23.04
N ASP A 75 3.83 -21.89 24.15
CA ASP A 75 2.79 -21.49 25.14
C ASP A 75 3.32 -20.37 26.06
N VAL A 76 3.45 -19.16 25.51
CA VAL A 76 3.97 -18.00 26.23
C VAL A 76 2.87 -17.30 27.03
N ARG A 77 3.17 -16.93 28.28
CA ARG A 77 2.24 -16.20 29.15
C ARG A 77 2.90 -15.03 29.85
N LEU A 78 2.08 -14.02 30.15
CA LEU A 78 2.43 -12.90 31.01
C LEU A 78 1.74 -13.07 32.36
N ILE A 79 2.53 -12.97 33.42
CA ILE A 79 2.06 -12.83 34.80
C ILE A 79 2.29 -11.37 35.21
N ILE A 80 1.22 -10.67 35.60
CA ILE A 80 1.27 -9.28 36.03
C ILE A 80 0.85 -9.23 37.50
N GLU A 81 1.78 -8.82 38.37
CA GLU A 81 1.53 -8.58 39.78
C GLU A 81 1.29 -7.09 40.00
N HIS A 82 0.08 -6.73 40.40
CA HIS A 82 -0.35 -5.35 40.50
C HIS A 82 -1.34 -5.12 41.65
N THR A 83 -1.52 -3.87 42.04
CA THR A 83 -2.52 -3.45 43.04
C THR A 83 -3.72 -2.71 42.41
N CYS A 84 -3.84 -2.70 41.07
CA CYS A 84 -5.01 -2.16 40.37
C CYS A 84 -6.26 -3.00 40.75
N ALA A 85 -7.22 -2.39 41.45
CA ALA A 85 -8.45 -3.04 41.93
C ALA A 85 -9.70 -2.26 41.49
N ASP A 86 -10.84 -2.94 41.50
CA ASP A 86 -12.10 -2.50 40.89
C ASP A 86 -12.58 -1.10 41.33
N TRP A 87 -12.90 -0.26 40.35
CA TRP A 87 -13.45 1.09 40.48
C TRP A 87 -14.91 1.03 40.95
N LYS A 88 -15.14 1.09 42.28
CA LYS A 88 -16.46 1.41 42.83
C LYS A 88 -16.54 2.89 43.21
N ASN A 89 -17.57 3.56 42.71
CA ASN A 89 -18.01 4.90 43.15
C ASN A 89 -17.09 6.09 42.83
N GLY A 90 -16.43 6.10 41.68
CA GLY A 90 -15.95 7.38 41.10
C GLY A 90 -14.77 8.04 41.80
N LYS A 91 -14.06 7.36 42.71
CA LYS A 91 -12.85 7.88 43.35
C LYS A 91 -11.69 6.89 43.24
N PRO A 92 -10.47 7.36 42.92
CA PRO A 92 -9.29 6.51 42.90
C PRO A 92 -8.94 6.10 44.34
N LEU A 93 -9.03 4.81 44.65
CA LEU A 93 -8.33 4.25 45.81
C LEU A 93 -6.89 3.97 45.37
N ILE A 94 -5.94 4.64 46.00
CA ILE A 94 -4.52 4.38 45.83
C ILE A 94 -4.27 2.97 46.42
N ALA A 95 -4.05 2.00 45.53
CA ALA A 95 -3.69 0.60 45.78
C ALA A 95 -4.78 -0.26 46.47
N GLY A 96 -5.29 -1.26 45.74
CA GLY A 96 -5.98 -2.42 46.32
C GLY A 96 -5.00 -3.51 46.80
N PRO A 97 -5.50 -4.65 47.31
CA PRO A 97 -4.64 -5.78 47.66
C PRO A 97 -3.85 -6.28 46.42
N PRO A 98 -2.69 -6.92 46.59
CA PRO A 98 -1.95 -7.51 45.48
C PRO A 98 -2.82 -8.51 44.73
N VAL A 99 -2.94 -8.32 43.42
CA VAL A 99 -3.66 -9.18 42.48
C VAL A 99 -2.64 -9.68 41.45
N VAL A 100 -2.80 -10.95 41.06
CA VAL A 100 -2.02 -11.57 39.99
C VAL A 100 -2.93 -11.80 38.80
N THR A 101 -2.67 -11.12 37.70
CA THR A 101 -3.37 -11.32 36.42
C THR A 101 -2.50 -12.16 35.49
N LYS A 102 -3.07 -13.25 34.95
CA LYS A 102 -2.40 -14.12 33.99
C LYS A 102 -3.01 -13.93 32.60
N ILE A 103 -2.20 -13.62 31.61
CA ILE A 103 -2.63 -13.41 30.22
C ILE A 103 -1.90 -14.42 29.34
N GLY A 104 -2.66 -15.27 28.65
CA GLY A 104 -2.13 -16.17 27.64
C GLY A 104 -1.85 -15.40 26.34
N VAL A 105 -0.67 -15.56 25.76
CA VAL A 105 -0.31 -15.00 24.46
C VAL A 105 -0.65 -16.03 23.40
N ASN A 106 -1.91 -16.04 22.94
CA ASN A 106 -2.35 -16.98 21.90
C ASN A 106 -1.92 -16.46 20.52
N MET A 107 -0.87 -17.05 19.96
CA MET A 107 -0.31 -16.67 18.66
C MET A 107 -1.31 -16.81 17.50
N GLU A 108 -2.16 -17.84 17.54
CA GLU A 108 -3.17 -18.07 16.50
C GLU A 108 -4.33 -17.06 16.60
N ALA A 109 -4.73 -16.69 17.81
CA ALA A 109 -5.73 -15.64 18.05
C ALA A 109 -5.19 -14.24 17.71
N LEU A 110 -3.90 -13.96 17.94
CA LEU A 110 -3.26 -12.71 17.52
C LEU A 110 -3.22 -12.57 15.99
N SER A 111 -3.06 -13.67 15.26
CA SER A 111 -3.15 -13.68 13.80
C SER A 111 -4.58 -13.53 13.25
N ARG A 112 -5.62 -13.85 14.04
CA ARG A 112 -7.03 -13.90 13.61
C ARG A 112 -7.93 -12.81 14.20
N SER A 113 -7.52 -12.09 15.25
CA SER A 113 -8.42 -11.25 16.06
C SER A 113 -8.56 -9.79 15.62
N GLY A 114 -7.97 -9.34 14.52
CA GLY A 114 -8.23 -7.99 13.99
C GLY A 114 -7.86 -6.84 14.94
N TYR A 115 -7.07 -7.08 15.99
CA TYR A 115 -6.24 -6.03 16.56
C TYR A 115 -5.17 -5.73 15.51
N ASN A 116 -5.27 -4.58 14.85
CA ASN A 116 -4.28 -4.10 13.88
C ASN A 116 -2.88 -4.39 14.42
N ILE A 117 -2.21 -5.36 13.81
CA ILE A 117 -0.79 -5.22 13.59
C ILE A 117 -0.74 -3.99 12.70
N ASP A 118 -0.38 -2.83 13.27
CA ASP A 118 0.01 -1.66 12.48
C ASP A 118 1.25 -2.07 11.69
N VAL A 119 1.04 -2.77 10.57
CA VAL A 119 2.05 -3.00 9.56
C VAL A 119 2.42 -1.67 8.91
N ASP A 120 1.56 -0.65 9.07
CA ASP A 120 1.82 0.74 8.67
C ASP A 120 3.07 1.35 9.33
N LYS A 121 3.53 0.84 10.48
CA LYS A 121 4.80 1.29 11.09
C LYS A 121 6.05 0.56 10.60
N MET A 122 5.94 -0.42 9.70
CA MET A 122 7.10 -1.17 9.22
C MET A 122 7.75 -0.62 7.95
N LEU A 123 7.29 0.49 7.38
CA LEU A 123 7.78 0.95 6.06
C LEU A 123 8.98 1.90 6.12
N ILE A 124 9.86 1.75 7.13
CA ILE A 124 10.97 2.64 7.54
C ILE A 124 10.54 3.50 8.73
N ASP A 125 11.32 3.45 9.82
CA ASP A 125 11.01 4.11 11.09
C ASP A 125 10.49 5.54 10.91
N GLY A 126 9.26 5.78 11.40
CA GLY A 126 8.63 7.09 11.45
C GLY A 126 7.94 7.56 10.16
N VAL A 127 7.87 6.72 9.11
CA VAL A 127 7.09 6.99 7.89
C VAL A 127 5.68 6.41 8.05
N LEU A 128 4.64 7.19 7.77
CA LEU A 128 3.25 6.71 7.75
C LEU A 128 2.98 5.83 6.52
N GLY A 129 2.12 4.81 6.67
CA GLY A 129 1.63 4.02 5.53
C GLY A 129 0.76 4.86 4.58
N PRO A 130 0.43 4.37 3.36
CA PRO A 130 -0.31 5.15 2.38
C PRO A 130 -1.68 5.67 2.86
N SER A 131 -2.50 4.81 3.49
CA SER A 131 -3.82 5.24 4.00
C SER A 131 -3.69 6.26 5.14
N GLU A 132 -2.79 6.01 6.10
CA GLU A 132 -2.51 6.96 7.19
C GLU A 132 -1.96 8.29 6.66
N SER A 133 -1.11 8.23 5.64
CA SER A 133 -0.56 9.40 4.96
C SER A 133 -1.67 10.23 4.33
N GLY A 134 -2.60 9.60 3.59
CA GLY A 134 -3.74 10.29 3.01
C GLY A 134 -4.58 11.02 4.07
N LYS A 135 -4.92 10.33 5.18
CA LYS A 135 -5.67 10.91 6.30
C LYS A 135 -4.93 12.09 6.94
N PHE A 136 -3.64 11.92 7.21
CA PHE A 136 -2.80 12.97 7.79
C PHE A 136 -2.71 14.19 6.87
N ILE A 137 -2.51 13.96 5.57
CA ILE A 137 -2.40 15.01 4.56
C ILE A 137 -3.70 15.82 4.47
N VAL A 138 -4.88 15.18 4.37
CA VAL A 138 -6.16 15.89 4.31
C VAL A 138 -6.46 16.66 5.59
N GLN A 139 -6.07 16.12 6.75
CA GLN A 139 -6.28 16.78 8.03
C GLN A 139 -5.46 18.09 8.19
N HIS A 140 -4.28 18.16 7.58
CA HIS A 140 -3.34 19.27 7.75
C HIS A 140 -3.19 20.15 6.50
N GLY A 141 -3.66 19.69 5.34
CA GLY A 141 -3.68 20.39 4.07
C GLY A 141 -4.82 21.42 3.95
N ASN A 142 -4.71 22.29 2.96
CA ASN A 142 -5.69 23.37 2.72
C ASN A 142 -5.99 23.65 1.24
N LEU A 143 -5.33 22.94 0.31
CA LEU A 143 -5.45 23.08 -1.13
C LEU A 143 -6.52 22.18 -1.73
N VAL A 144 -6.81 21.03 -1.12
CA VAL A 144 -7.79 20.05 -1.59
C VAL A 144 -8.76 19.69 -0.47
N LYS A 145 -10.05 19.65 -0.77
CA LYS A 145 -11.09 19.22 0.18
C LYS A 145 -11.87 18.05 -0.36
N ILE A 146 -12.26 17.14 0.53
CA ILE A 146 -13.17 16.03 0.20
C ILE A 146 -14.61 16.52 0.33
N ASN A 147 -15.44 16.19 -0.66
CA ASN A 147 -16.85 16.57 -0.71
C ASN A 147 -17.75 15.34 -0.50
N GLU A 148 -18.42 15.29 0.65
CA GLU A 148 -19.24 14.13 1.07
C GLU A 148 -20.37 13.78 0.07
N SER A 149 -20.97 14.80 -0.55
CA SER A 149 -22.04 14.61 -1.54
C SER A 149 -21.49 13.98 -2.83
N GLY A 150 -20.29 14.40 -3.24
CA GLY A 150 -19.55 13.82 -4.35
C GLY A 150 -19.09 12.39 -4.07
N VAL A 151 -18.55 12.13 -2.87
CA VAL A 151 -18.19 10.79 -2.40
C VAL A 151 -19.40 9.85 -2.49
N THR A 152 -20.56 10.29 -2.00
CA THR A 152 -21.80 9.50 -2.08
C THR A 152 -22.19 9.19 -3.52
N LYS A 153 -22.16 10.20 -4.40
CA LYS A 153 -22.49 10.02 -5.82
C LYS A 153 -21.54 9.07 -6.53
N VAL A 154 -20.24 9.18 -6.28
CA VAL A 154 -19.23 8.29 -6.88
C VAL A 154 -19.38 6.86 -6.35
N ALA A 155 -19.60 6.70 -5.05
CA ALA A 155 -19.87 5.38 -4.45
C ALA A 155 -21.10 4.70 -5.07
N GLU A 156 -22.20 5.42 -5.30
CA GLU A 156 -23.38 4.88 -5.98
C GLU A 156 -23.08 4.46 -7.42
N GLN A 157 -22.33 5.28 -8.19
CA GLN A 157 -21.95 4.94 -9.57
C GLN A 157 -21.11 3.66 -9.64
N ILE A 158 -20.14 3.51 -8.74
CA ILE A 158 -19.28 2.33 -8.68
C ILE A 158 -20.07 1.10 -8.26
N LEU A 159 -20.99 1.22 -7.29
CA LEU A 159 -21.85 0.11 -6.89
C LEU A 159 -22.80 -0.33 -8.00
N GLU A 160 -23.37 0.58 -8.78
CA GLU A 160 -24.18 0.22 -9.96
C GLU A 160 -23.31 -0.51 -11.00
N ALA A 161 -22.09 -0.02 -11.29
CA ALA A 161 -21.17 -0.70 -12.20
C ALA A 161 -20.70 -2.07 -11.68
N ALA A 162 -20.57 -2.24 -10.36
CA ALA A 162 -20.26 -3.52 -9.75
C ALA A 162 -21.44 -4.50 -9.82
N LYS A 163 -22.66 -3.98 -9.71
CA LYS A 163 -23.91 -4.74 -9.76
C LYS A 163 -24.24 -5.24 -11.17
N ASP A 164 -24.06 -4.40 -12.19
CA ASP A 164 -24.29 -4.79 -13.59
C ASP A 164 -23.09 -5.52 -14.24
N GLY A 165 -21.93 -5.49 -13.57
CA GLY A 165 -20.72 -6.19 -13.97
C GLY A 165 -19.82 -5.41 -14.93
N SER A 166 -20.18 -4.18 -15.30
CA SER A 166 -19.35 -3.29 -16.14
C SER A 166 -18.02 -2.91 -15.48
N ILE A 167 -17.93 -2.98 -14.14
CA ILE A 167 -16.66 -2.78 -13.42
C ILE A 167 -15.56 -3.77 -13.86
N LYS A 168 -15.92 -4.91 -14.47
CA LYS A 168 -14.93 -5.92 -14.93
C LYS A 168 -14.04 -5.42 -16.06
N GLU A 169 -14.48 -4.42 -16.83
CA GLU A 169 -13.65 -3.79 -17.86
C GLU A 169 -12.41 -3.10 -17.27
N ALA A 170 -12.44 -2.83 -15.96
CA ALA A 170 -11.36 -2.26 -15.17
C ALA A 170 -10.42 -3.32 -14.54
N LEU A 171 -10.59 -4.62 -14.82
CA LEU A 171 -9.68 -5.65 -14.28
C LEU A 171 -8.35 -5.70 -15.05
N PHE A 172 -7.26 -6.08 -14.37
CA PHE A 172 -5.92 -6.22 -14.97
C PHE A 172 -5.89 -7.07 -16.24
N LEU A 173 -6.71 -8.12 -16.32
CA LEU A 173 -6.78 -9.01 -17.48
C LEU A 173 -7.58 -8.43 -18.66
N SER A 174 -8.20 -7.25 -18.51
CA SER A 174 -8.99 -6.62 -19.57
C SER A 174 -8.14 -6.08 -20.75
N PRO A 175 -7.03 -5.32 -20.53
CA PRO A 175 -6.28 -4.74 -21.64
C PRO A 175 -5.55 -5.78 -22.49
N GLU A 176 -5.63 -5.67 -23.81
CA GLU A 176 -5.05 -6.63 -24.77
C GLU A 176 -3.53 -6.78 -24.67
N LEU A 177 -2.83 -5.76 -24.19
CA LEU A 177 -1.37 -5.73 -24.11
C LEU A 177 -0.80 -6.44 -22.87
N HIS A 178 -1.64 -6.70 -21.85
CA HIS A 178 -1.19 -7.37 -20.63
C HIS A 178 -1.09 -8.88 -20.86
N PRO A 179 -0.13 -9.57 -20.21
CA PRO A 179 0.00 -11.03 -20.31
C PRO A 179 -1.26 -11.73 -19.80
N LYS A 180 -1.61 -12.85 -20.44
CA LYS A 180 -2.81 -13.66 -20.13
C LYS A 180 -2.50 -15.06 -19.61
N SER A 181 -1.22 -15.43 -19.55
CA SER A 181 -0.77 -16.76 -19.16
C SER A 181 -0.98 -17.06 -17.68
N GLY A 182 -0.87 -16.02 -16.83
CA GLY A 182 -0.95 -16.17 -15.37
C GLY A 182 0.17 -17.02 -14.78
N ASP A 183 1.33 -17.02 -15.42
CA ASP A 183 2.51 -17.77 -15.04
C ASP A 183 3.66 -16.88 -14.56
N LYS A 184 4.83 -17.48 -14.31
CA LYS A 184 6.04 -16.75 -13.90
C LYS A 184 6.44 -15.67 -14.90
N GLU A 185 6.27 -15.91 -16.20
CA GLU A 185 6.64 -14.94 -17.23
C GLU A 185 5.71 -13.71 -17.18
N ALA A 186 4.41 -13.91 -16.95
CA ALA A 186 3.48 -12.81 -16.69
C ALA A 186 3.92 -11.95 -15.49
N VAL A 187 4.39 -12.57 -14.41
CA VAL A 187 4.90 -11.85 -13.22
C VAL A 187 6.18 -11.06 -13.54
N GLN A 188 7.09 -11.63 -14.33
CA GLN A 188 8.30 -10.91 -14.76
C GLN A 188 7.95 -9.72 -15.67
N TRP A 189 6.97 -9.89 -16.57
CA TRP A 189 6.47 -8.82 -17.42
C TRP A 189 5.87 -7.68 -16.58
N VAL A 190 5.01 -8.01 -15.63
CA VAL A 190 4.42 -7.04 -14.69
C VAL A 190 5.51 -6.29 -13.95
N PHE A 191 6.49 -7.00 -13.42
CA PHE A 191 7.60 -6.40 -12.69
C PHE A 191 8.39 -5.39 -13.53
N LEU A 192 8.72 -5.73 -14.78
CA LEU A 192 9.42 -4.79 -15.69
C LEU A 192 8.55 -3.57 -15.98
N VAL A 193 7.28 -3.77 -16.35
CA VAL A 193 6.37 -2.68 -16.72
C VAL A 193 6.14 -1.72 -15.56
N ASP A 194 5.94 -2.23 -14.35
CA ASP A 194 5.74 -1.40 -13.16
C ASP A 194 7.02 -0.73 -12.64
N THR A 195 8.17 -1.35 -12.89
CA THR A 195 9.47 -0.69 -12.67
C THR A 195 9.60 0.59 -13.49
N ILE A 196 8.99 0.63 -14.68
CA ILE A 196 9.03 1.78 -15.60
C ILE A 196 7.71 2.57 -15.63
N ASN A 197 6.74 2.30 -14.75
CA ASN A 197 5.40 2.89 -14.82
C ASN A 197 5.34 4.31 -14.22
N PHE A 198 6.02 5.25 -14.88
CA PHE A 198 6.07 6.65 -14.48
C PHE A 198 6.26 7.61 -15.67
N SER A 199 5.77 8.85 -15.58
CA SER A 199 6.10 9.97 -16.48
C SER A 199 5.98 9.72 -17.99
N PHE A 200 4.95 9.02 -18.45
CA PHE A 200 4.75 8.73 -19.88
C PHE A 200 4.31 9.93 -20.73
N TRP A 201 3.96 11.05 -20.12
CA TRP A 201 3.59 12.26 -20.86
C TRP A 201 4.85 12.93 -21.44
N PRO A 202 4.88 13.18 -22.76
CA PRO A 202 6.05 13.74 -23.43
C PRO A 202 6.27 15.21 -23.05
N ASP A 203 7.49 15.71 -23.26
CA ASP A 203 7.74 17.15 -23.18
C ASP A 203 7.03 17.90 -24.32
N GLU A 204 6.92 19.22 -24.17
CA GLU A 204 6.24 20.05 -25.16
C GLU A 204 6.89 19.93 -26.54
N GLY A 205 6.06 19.68 -27.56
CA GLY A 205 6.52 19.43 -28.93
C GLY A 205 6.93 17.98 -29.23
N ALA A 206 6.94 17.08 -28.24
CA ALA A 206 7.21 15.65 -28.45
C ALA A 206 5.93 14.80 -28.37
N HIS A 207 6.02 13.58 -28.92
CA HIS A 207 4.95 12.59 -28.90
C HIS A 207 5.50 11.23 -28.45
N TYR A 208 4.77 10.54 -27.56
CA TYR A 208 5.12 9.20 -27.12
C TYR A 208 4.06 8.17 -27.52
N ASP A 209 4.21 7.66 -28.73
CA ASP A 209 3.35 6.68 -29.38
C ASP A 209 4.14 5.45 -29.86
N VAL A 210 3.60 4.25 -29.70
CA VAL A 210 4.23 3.01 -30.16
C VAL A 210 3.17 2.11 -30.81
N SER A 211 3.46 1.64 -32.02
CA SER A 211 2.58 0.74 -32.76
C SER A 211 2.90 -0.73 -32.51
N TRP A 212 1.85 -1.52 -32.25
CA TRP A 212 1.92 -2.97 -32.08
C TRP A 212 0.68 -3.63 -32.70
N ASN A 213 0.88 -4.68 -33.49
CA ASN A 213 -0.19 -5.42 -34.19
C ASN A 213 -1.17 -4.50 -34.98
N GLY A 214 -0.63 -3.49 -35.68
CA GLY A 214 -1.43 -2.61 -36.53
C GLY A 214 -2.23 -1.52 -35.78
N LYS A 215 -2.03 -1.38 -34.47
CA LYS A 215 -2.65 -0.35 -33.63
C LYS A 215 -1.58 0.52 -32.97
N SER A 216 -1.80 1.83 -32.96
CA SER A 216 -0.96 2.79 -32.24
C SER A 216 -1.50 3.01 -30.82
N TYR A 217 -0.59 3.01 -29.85
CA TYR A 217 -0.88 3.22 -28.43
C TYR A 217 -0.21 4.50 -27.93
N THR A 218 -0.73 5.06 -26.83
CA THR A 218 -0.17 6.25 -26.18
C THR A 218 0.01 6.03 -24.68
N GLY A 219 0.91 6.79 -24.06
CA GLY A 219 1.12 6.79 -22.61
C GLY A 219 1.61 5.43 -22.08
N TYR A 220 0.98 4.94 -21.00
CA TYR A 220 1.29 3.63 -20.41
C TYR A 220 1.20 2.47 -21.42
N PHE A 221 0.21 2.49 -22.31
CA PHE A 221 0.05 1.42 -23.30
C PHE A 221 1.14 1.44 -24.37
N SER A 222 1.79 2.58 -24.64
CA SER A 222 2.97 2.61 -25.50
C SER A 222 4.12 1.80 -24.91
N ALA A 223 4.33 1.90 -23.59
CA ALA A 223 5.37 1.14 -22.90
C ALA A 223 5.06 -0.37 -22.91
N CYS A 224 3.81 -0.75 -22.69
CA CYS A 224 3.37 -2.15 -22.81
C CYS A 224 3.60 -2.69 -24.24
N ALA A 225 3.23 -1.91 -25.25
CA ALA A 225 3.46 -2.25 -26.66
C ALA A 225 4.96 -2.41 -26.98
N ALA A 226 5.82 -1.53 -26.44
CA ALA A 226 7.27 -1.60 -26.61
C ALA A 226 7.87 -2.87 -25.96
N VAL A 227 7.43 -3.24 -24.76
CA VAL A 227 7.87 -4.49 -24.10
C VAL A 227 7.46 -5.71 -24.93
N ASN A 228 6.21 -5.76 -25.40
CA ASN A 228 5.72 -6.86 -26.23
C ASN A 228 6.47 -6.97 -27.56
N LYS A 229 6.81 -5.83 -28.17
CA LYS A 229 7.63 -5.78 -29.39
C LYS A 229 9.05 -6.28 -29.15
N ALA A 230 9.66 -5.93 -28.03
CA ALA A 230 11.00 -6.42 -27.66
C ALA A 230 11.02 -7.94 -27.42
N LEU A 231 10.00 -8.45 -26.73
CA LEU A 231 9.80 -9.88 -26.52
C LEU A 231 9.64 -10.65 -27.84
N ALA A 232 8.80 -10.15 -28.75
CA ALA A 232 8.62 -10.76 -30.07
C ALA A 232 9.89 -10.72 -30.93
N ALA A 233 10.78 -9.75 -30.68
CA ALA A 233 12.10 -9.65 -31.32
C ALA A 233 13.16 -10.54 -30.65
N GLY A 234 12.82 -11.31 -29.62
CA GLY A 234 13.74 -12.20 -28.89
C GLY A 234 14.70 -11.47 -27.96
N ILE A 235 14.43 -10.20 -27.61
CA ILE A 235 15.23 -9.48 -26.61
C ILE A 235 14.83 -10.00 -25.22
N PRO A 236 15.78 -10.42 -24.38
CA PRO A 236 15.49 -11.05 -23.08
C PRO A 236 15.14 -10.01 -22.00
N VAL A 237 14.19 -9.11 -22.29
CA VAL A 237 13.84 -7.97 -21.42
C VAL A 237 13.35 -8.36 -20.03
N LEU A 238 12.89 -9.60 -19.86
CA LEU A 238 12.40 -10.15 -18.58
C LEU A 238 13.50 -10.83 -17.73
N SER A 239 14.73 -10.91 -18.25
CA SER A 239 15.86 -11.51 -17.55
C SER A 239 16.53 -10.50 -16.63
N ALA A 240 16.76 -10.88 -15.37
CA ALA A 240 17.50 -10.04 -14.44
C ALA A 240 18.96 -9.76 -14.87
N GLU A 241 19.59 -10.67 -15.63
CA GLU A 241 20.93 -10.46 -16.18
C GLU A 241 20.94 -9.40 -17.29
N TRP A 242 19.91 -9.39 -18.13
CA TRP A 242 19.72 -8.30 -19.10
C TRP A 242 19.41 -7.00 -18.35
N MET A 243 18.45 -7.02 -17.42
CA MET A 243 18.03 -5.84 -16.67
C MET A 243 19.19 -5.18 -15.93
N LYS A 244 20.13 -5.94 -15.34
CA LYS A 244 21.26 -5.40 -14.57
C LYS A 244 22.27 -4.61 -15.43
N ASN A 245 22.36 -4.91 -16.72
CA ASN A 245 23.43 -4.44 -17.61
C ASN A 245 22.92 -3.60 -18.78
N VAL A 246 21.62 -3.29 -18.84
CA VAL A 246 21.05 -2.61 -19.99
C VAL A 246 21.59 -1.18 -20.10
N SER A 247 21.91 -0.77 -21.33
CA SER A 247 22.40 0.57 -21.64
C SER A 247 21.27 1.54 -21.95
N GLU A 248 21.57 2.84 -21.85
CA GLU A 248 20.63 3.89 -22.24
C GLU A 248 20.25 3.80 -23.72
N GLU A 249 21.21 3.49 -24.61
CA GLU A 249 20.99 3.30 -26.05
C GLU A 249 20.02 2.14 -26.33
N GLU A 250 20.13 1.04 -25.59
CA GLU A 250 19.25 -0.12 -25.77
C GLU A 250 17.83 0.17 -25.28
N ILE A 251 17.68 0.83 -24.11
CA ILE A 251 16.37 1.29 -23.64
C ILE A 251 15.77 2.31 -24.60
N ASP A 252 16.53 3.27 -25.11
CA ASP A 252 16.03 4.25 -26.08
C ASP A 252 15.54 3.57 -27.34
N ARG A 253 16.27 2.56 -27.84
CA ARG A 253 15.87 1.79 -29.02
C ARG A 253 14.59 1.00 -28.79
N ILE A 254 14.44 0.35 -27.62
CA ILE A 254 13.25 -0.47 -27.30
C ILE A 254 12.02 0.41 -27.12
N PHE A 255 12.17 1.51 -26.37
CA PHE A 255 11.08 2.40 -26.00
C PHE A 255 11.01 3.65 -26.88
N LYS A 256 11.65 3.67 -28.06
CA LYS A 256 11.54 4.79 -28.99
C LYS A 256 10.10 4.93 -29.46
N SER A 257 9.58 6.15 -29.52
CA SER A 257 8.30 6.37 -30.19
C SER A 257 8.42 6.13 -31.69
N ASP A 258 7.30 5.82 -32.34
CA ASP A 258 7.24 5.70 -33.81
C ASP A 258 7.62 7.02 -34.50
N SER A 259 7.36 8.14 -33.82
CA SER A 259 7.75 9.49 -34.23
C SER A 259 9.23 9.84 -33.97
N GLY A 260 10.03 8.90 -33.45
CA GLY A 260 11.47 9.08 -33.25
C GLY A 260 11.86 9.87 -31.99
N HIS A 261 10.93 10.08 -31.07
CA HIS A 261 11.20 10.71 -29.78
C HIS A 261 11.58 9.66 -28.73
N SER A 262 12.52 10.03 -27.85
CA SER A 262 12.88 9.23 -26.69
C SER A 262 11.77 9.24 -25.64
N ILE A 263 11.61 8.12 -24.94
CA ILE A 263 10.72 8.07 -23.78
C ILE A 263 11.20 9.04 -22.69
N PRO A 264 10.31 9.79 -22.01
CA PRO A 264 10.73 10.70 -20.94
C PRO A 264 11.41 9.95 -19.79
N LEU A 265 12.37 10.63 -19.13
CA LEU A 265 13.17 10.10 -18.02
C LEU A 265 13.92 8.81 -18.38
N LEU A 266 14.51 8.79 -19.57
CA LEU A 266 15.22 7.64 -20.11
C LEU A 266 16.33 7.14 -19.16
N GLY A 267 17.21 8.02 -18.69
CA GLY A 267 18.30 7.64 -17.79
C GLY A 267 17.81 7.11 -16.44
N GLU A 268 16.70 7.65 -15.91
CA GLU A 268 16.08 7.18 -14.67
C GLU A 268 15.45 5.80 -14.85
N ARG A 269 14.86 5.50 -16.01
CA ARG A 269 14.36 4.15 -16.34
C ARG A 269 15.50 3.14 -16.36
N VAL A 270 16.62 3.48 -17.02
CA VAL A 270 17.83 2.64 -17.02
C VAL A 270 18.30 2.37 -15.59
N LYS A 271 18.36 3.39 -14.74
CA LYS A 271 18.73 3.23 -13.32
C LYS A 271 17.77 2.31 -12.57
N ALA A 272 16.46 2.46 -12.74
CA ALA A 272 15.45 1.64 -12.08
C ALA A 272 15.50 0.17 -12.55
N ILE A 273 15.70 -0.07 -13.85
CA ILE A 273 15.85 -1.41 -14.43
C ILE A 273 17.15 -2.07 -13.94
N ASN A 274 18.28 -1.35 -14.01
CA ASN A 274 19.59 -1.84 -13.56
C ASN A 274 19.62 -2.13 -12.05
N GLU A 275 18.97 -1.30 -11.23
CA GLU A 275 18.75 -1.61 -9.82
C GLU A 275 17.97 -2.92 -9.65
N SER A 276 16.83 -3.01 -10.33
CA SER A 276 15.92 -4.14 -10.21
C SER A 276 16.60 -5.46 -10.59
N GLY A 277 17.33 -5.49 -11.70
CA GLY A 277 18.12 -6.66 -12.11
C GLY A 277 19.16 -7.07 -11.06
N ARG A 278 19.91 -6.12 -10.49
CA ARG A 278 20.87 -6.42 -9.41
C ARG A 278 20.21 -7.01 -8.18
N VAL A 279 19.08 -6.43 -7.75
CA VAL A 279 18.35 -6.88 -6.56
C VAL A 279 17.78 -8.29 -6.76
N LEU A 280 17.18 -8.55 -7.93
CA LEU A 280 16.66 -9.87 -8.27
C LEU A 280 17.74 -10.95 -8.21
N LEU A 281 18.90 -10.72 -8.83
CA LEU A 281 20.01 -11.67 -8.83
C LEU A 281 20.57 -11.92 -7.42
N GLN A 282 20.60 -10.89 -6.56
CA GLN A 282 21.19 -10.99 -5.22
C GLN A 282 20.25 -11.62 -4.19
N LYS A 283 18.93 -11.44 -4.31
CA LYS A 283 17.98 -11.71 -3.22
C LYS A 283 16.81 -12.63 -3.60
N PHE A 284 16.59 -12.85 -4.89
CA PHE A 284 15.41 -13.53 -5.41
C PHE A 284 15.75 -14.49 -6.57
N ASP A 285 17.00 -14.96 -6.64
CA ASP A 285 17.48 -15.93 -7.64
C ASP A 285 17.18 -15.51 -9.10
N GLY A 286 17.19 -14.20 -9.37
CA GLY A 286 16.93 -13.64 -10.70
C GLY A 286 15.44 -13.51 -11.09
N GLU A 287 14.50 -13.99 -10.28
CA GLU A 287 13.07 -13.95 -10.58
C GLU A 287 12.28 -13.15 -9.52
N PHE A 288 11.52 -12.13 -9.94
CA PHE A 288 10.59 -11.42 -9.06
C PHE A 288 9.49 -12.34 -8.52
N TYR A 289 9.13 -13.39 -9.27
CA TYR A 289 8.23 -14.44 -8.78
C TYR A 289 8.67 -15.02 -7.42
N ASN A 290 9.99 -15.15 -7.17
CA ASN A 290 10.49 -15.62 -5.87
C ASN A 290 10.27 -14.59 -4.74
N CYS A 291 10.22 -13.29 -5.07
CA CYS A 291 9.77 -12.25 -4.14
C CYS A 291 8.28 -12.43 -3.80
N VAL A 292 7.44 -12.71 -4.80
CA VAL A 292 6.00 -13.00 -4.61
C VAL A 292 5.81 -14.25 -3.74
N VAL A 293 6.54 -15.34 -3.99
CA VAL A 293 6.49 -16.54 -3.12
C VAL A 293 6.86 -16.21 -1.68
N LYS A 294 7.89 -15.37 -1.46
CA LYS A 294 8.30 -14.92 -0.13
C LYS A 294 7.25 -14.06 0.58
N SER A 295 6.28 -13.49 -0.14
CA SER A 295 5.17 -12.74 0.47
C SER A 295 4.20 -13.64 1.23
N LYS A 296 4.24 -14.97 1.02
CA LYS A 296 3.35 -15.95 1.64
C LYS A 296 1.87 -15.59 1.45
N ARG A 297 1.52 -15.12 0.25
CA ARG A 297 0.16 -14.72 -0.13
C ARG A 297 -0.39 -13.54 0.69
N SER A 298 0.48 -12.60 1.04
CA SER A 298 0.11 -11.33 1.68
C SER A 298 0.54 -10.15 0.81
N ALA A 299 -0.43 -9.32 0.44
CA ALA A 299 -0.26 -8.07 -0.28
C ALA A 299 0.62 -7.09 0.52
N GLN A 300 0.40 -6.96 1.83
CA GLN A 300 1.23 -6.10 2.68
C GLN A 300 2.66 -6.61 2.82
N THR A 301 2.83 -7.93 2.93
CA THR A 301 4.18 -8.53 2.95
C THR A 301 4.89 -8.30 1.62
N LEU A 302 4.20 -8.43 0.49
CA LEU A 302 4.79 -8.13 -0.83
C LEU A 302 5.14 -6.64 -0.95
N LEU A 303 4.25 -5.74 -0.57
CA LEU A 303 4.49 -4.29 -0.57
C LEU A 303 5.75 -3.94 0.24
N LYS A 304 5.86 -4.50 1.45
CA LYS A 304 7.03 -4.35 2.32
C LYS A 304 8.31 -4.87 1.65
N LEU A 305 8.28 -6.09 1.09
CA LEU A 305 9.43 -6.66 0.38
C LEU A 305 9.86 -5.78 -0.79
N ILE A 306 8.91 -5.19 -1.54
CA ILE A 306 9.21 -4.25 -2.62
C ILE A 306 9.93 -3.02 -2.07
N VAL A 307 9.36 -2.35 -1.07
CA VAL A 307 9.90 -1.10 -0.51
C VAL A 307 11.28 -1.30 0.14
N GLU A 308 11.48 -2.42 0.85
CA GLU A 308 12.75 -2.74 1.49
C GLU A 308 13.88 -2.99 0.49
N ASN A 309 13.57 -3.60 -0.67
CA ASN A 309 14.58 -4.12 -1.57
C ASN A 309 14.81 -3.26 -2.83
N PHE A 310 13.81 -2.54 -3.32
CA PHE A 310 13.88 -1.79 -4.57
C PHE A 310 13.67 -0.30 -4.31
N THR A 311 14.76 0.47 -4.26
CA THR A 311 14.72 1.88 -3.83
C THR A 311 13.95 2.78 -4.80
N SER A 312 13.94 2.45 -6.10
CA SER A 312 13.15 3.22 -7.07
C SER A 312 11.64 3.24 -6.80
N PHE A 313 11.12 2.31 -5.97
CA PHE A 313 9.72 2.26 -5.57
C PHE A 313 9.40 3.06 -4.29
N ARG A 314 10.41 3.67 -3.64
CA ARG A 314 10.27 4.41 -2.38
C ARG A 314 9.72 5.83 -2.56
N ASP A 315 8.46 5.90 -2.94
CA ASP A 315 7.68 7.14 -3.11
C ASP A 315 7.28 7.72 -1.74
N PHE A 316 8.25 8.38 -1.11
CA PHE A 316 8.14 9.07 0.17
C PHE A 316 8.21 10.58 0.00
N ALA A 317 7.57 11.31 0.91
CA ALA A 317 7.66 12.76 1.01
C ALA A 317 7.63 13.20 2.47
N GLU A 318 7.83 14.49 2.70
CA GLU A 318 7.58 15.13 3.98
C GLU A 318 6.43 16.12 3.83
N PHE A 319 5.45 16.04 4.72
CA PHE A 319 4.30 16.94 4.75
C PHE A 319 4.11 17.43 6.18
N HIS A 320 4.18 18.74 6.42
CA HIS A 320 4.07 19.31 7.78
C HIS A 320 5.01 18.67 8.82
N ASN A 321 6.27 18.40 8.45
CA ASN A 321 7.29 17.71 9.26
C ASN A 321 6.98 16.23 9.60
N GLN A 322 5.95 15.65 8.99
CA GLN A 322 5.67 14.21 9.08
C GLN A 322 6.15 13.54 7.80
N LYS A 323 6.91 12.45 7.95
CA LYS A 323 7.25 11.59 6.81
C LYS A 323 6.02 10.79 6.40
N VAL A 324 5.65 10.91 5.13
CA VAL A 324 4.49 10.27 4.53
C VAL A 324 4.92 9.40 3.36
N SER A 325 4.08 8.43 3.01
CA SER A 325 4.29 7.55 1.88
C SER A 325 3.07 7.52 0.97
N LEU A 326 3.30 7.47 -0.34
CA LEU A 326 2.24 7.35 -1.36
C LEU A 326 2.37 6.02 -2.11
N LEU A 327 3.61 5.57 -2.32
CA LEU A 327 3.97 4.22 -2.80
C LEU A 327 3.23 3.79 -4.07
N LYS A 328 2.88 4.72 -4.96
CA LYS A 328 2.00 4.48 -6.11
C LYS A 328 2.43 3.24 -6.92
N ARG A 329 3.68 3.21 -7.41
CA ARG A 329 4.14 2.08 -8.24
C ARG A 329 4.27 0.78 -7.44
N ALA A 330 4.61 0.86 -6.16
CA ALA A 330 4.75 -0.34 -5.33
C ALA A 330 3.39 -1.00 -5.09
N GLN A 331 2.36 -0.17 -4.86
CA GLN A 331 0.98 -0.60 -4.72
C GLN A 331 0.42 -1.16 -6.04
N ILE A 332 0.71 -0.52 -7.18
CA ILE A 332 0.36 -1.08 -8.51
C ILE A 332 1.03 -2.43 -8.71
N LEU A 333 2.32 -2.57 -8.42
CA LEU A 333 3.03 -3.84 -8.60
C LEU A 333 2.39 -5.00 -7.80
N VAL A 334 1.92 -4.73 -6.57
CA VAL A 334 1.17 -5.72 -5.79
C VAL A 334 -0.16 -6.08 -6.47
N ALA A 335 -0.90 -5.05 -6.91
CA ALA A 335 -2.20 -5.21 -7.55
C ALA A 335 -2.13 -5.93 -8.91
N ASP A 336 -1.14 -5.60 -9.74
CA ASP A 336 -0.95 -6.18 -11.06
C ASP A 336 -0.46 -7.62 -10.95
N VAL A 337 0.36 -7.97 -9.95
CA VAL A 337 0.70 -9.37 -9.64
C VAL A 337 -0.54 -10.15 -9.21
N TYR A 338 -1.34 -9.57 -8.30
CA TYR A 338 -2.60 -10.18 -7.87
C TYR A 338 -3.51 -10.45 -9.07
N GLY A 339 -3.70 -9.45 -9.94
CA GLY A 339 -4.52 -9.55 -11.14
C GLY A 339 -3.98 -10.52 -12.19
N ALA A 340 -2.66 -10.57 -12.39
CA ALA A 340 -2.02 -11.45 -13.35
C ALA A 340 -2.14 -12.93 -12.95
N LEU A 341 -2.04 -13.25 -11.66
CA LEU A 341 -2.08 -14.61 -11.15
C LEU A 341 -3.50 -15.09 -10.76
N GLN A 342 -4.48 -14.19 -10.73
CA GLN A 342 -5.83 -14.47 -10.26
C GLN A 342 -6.47 -15.66 -11.01
N GLY A 343 -6.76 -16.74 -10.28
CA GLY A 343 -7.37 -17.95 -10.86
C GLY A 343 -6.40 -18.84 -11.65
N HIS A 344 -5.11 -18.49 -11.70
CA HIS A 344 -4.06 -19.24 -12.39
C HIS A 344 -3.05 -19.85 -11.42
N ASP A 345 -2.62 -19.09 -10.41
CA ASP A 345 -1.61 -19.52 -9.44
C ASP A 345 -1.97 -19.02 -8.03
N GLU A 346 -2.01 -19.95 -7.07
CA GLU A 346 -2.35 -19.65 -5.68
C GLU A 346 -1.30 -18.78 -4.96
N VAL A 347 -0.09 -18.64 -5.51
CA VAL A 347 0.93 -17.71 -4.99
C VAL A 347 0.41 -16.26 -5.01
N GLY A 348 -0.45 -15.92 -5.98
CA GLY A 348 -1.08 -14.60 -6.09
C GLY A 348 -2.39 -14.43 -5.32
N ASP A 349 -2.87 -15.44 -4.59
CA ASP A 349 -4.14 -15.40 -3.85
C ASP A 349 -4.00 -14.63 -2.52
N PHE A 350 -3.78 -13.32 -2.63
CA PHE A 350 -3.54 -12.42 -1.50
C PHE A 350 -4.78 -12.24 -0.64
N LYS A 351 -4.71 -12.68 0.62
CA LYS A 351 -5.85 -12.67 1.55
C LYS A 351 -6.22 -11.29 2.09
N ASP A 352 -5.28 -10.37 1.99
CA ASP A 352 -5.33 -8.99 2.47
C ASP A 352 -5.24 -8.00 1.30
N ILE A 353 -5.59 -8.38 0.06
CA ILE A 353 -5.53 -7.47 -1.11
C ILE A 353 -6.32 -6.17 -0.92
N SER A 354 -7.41 -6.20 -0.14
CA SER A 354 -8.22 -5.02 0.19
C SER A 354 -7.49 -3.98 1.04
N SER A 355 -6.31 -4.30 1.59
CA SER A 355 -5.46 -3.36 2.32
C SER A 355 -4.61 -2.46 1.42
N ILE A 356 -4.52 -2.73 0.12
CA ILE A 356 -3.85 -1.85 -0.83
C ILE A 356 -4.78 -0.69 -1.19
N THR A 357 -4.25 0.53 -1.15
CA THR A 357 -5.03 1.73 -1.44
C THR A 357 -5.19 1.96 -2.95
N MET A 358 -5.85 3.06 -3.31
CA MET A 358 -5.77 3.59 -4.68
C MET A 358 -4.33 3.99 -5.07
N PHE A 359 -4.10 4.20 -6.36
CA PHE A 359 -2.77 4.49 -6.92
C PHE A 359 -2.64 6.00 -7.19
N ALA A 360 -2.01 6.73 -6.28
CA ALA A 360 -1.95 8.18 -6.30
C ALA A 360 -1.13 8.77 -7.47
N ASP A 361 -1.74 8.81 -8.65
CA ASP A 361 -1.22 9.33 -9.92
C ASP A 361 -1.69 10.78 -10.18
N TYR A 362 -1.36 11.37 -11.33
CA TYR A 362 -1.77 12.72 -11.73
C TYR A 362 -3.16 12.82 -12.37
N ARG A 363 -3.68 11.74 -12.93
CA ARG A 363 -4.97 11.75 -13.64
C ARG A 363 -6.17 11.39 -12.76
N VAL A 364 -5.97 10.54 -11.76
CA VAL A 364 -7.04 10.11 -10.84
C VAL A 364 -7.59 11.29 -10.00
N PRO A 365 -6.76 12.15 -9.37
CA PRO A 365 -7.25 13.36 -8.70
C PRO A 365 -8.11 14.24 -9.62
N GLN A 366 -7.68 14.45 -10.87
CA GLN A 366 -8.42 15.23 -11.87
C GLN A 366 -9.84 14.69 -12.08
N ALA A 367 -9.98 13.37 -12.19
CA ALA A 367 -11.26 12.71 -12.40
C ALA A 367 -12.14 12.74 -11.15
N LEU A 368 -11.57 12.52 -9.96
CA LEU A 368 -12.29 12.65 -8.69
C LEU A 368 -12.84 14.07 -8.50
N ALA A 369 -12.06 15.09 -8.86
CA ALA A 369 -12.50 16.47 -8.84
C ALA A 369 -13.61 16.75 -9.88
N TYR A 370 -13.49 16.19 -11.09
CA TYR A 370 -14.54 16.30 -12.11
C TYR A 370 -15.87 15.65 -11.67
N LEU A 371 -15.77 14.50 -10.99
CA LEU A 371 -16.93 13.77 -10.46
C LEU A 371 -17.56 14.48 -9.26
N GLY A 372 -16.82 15.43 -8.65
CA GLY A 372 -17.24 16.27 -7.54
C GLY A 372 -16.86 15.71 -6.16
N ALA A 373 -16.02 14.66 -6.09
CA ALA A 373 -15.56 14.07 -4.83
C ALA A 373 -14.41 14.87 -4.20
N LEU A 374 -13.64 15.60 -5.02
CA LEU A 374 -12.60 16.52 -4.58
C LEU A 374 -12.90 17.95 -5.03
N ASP A 375 -12.69 18.92 -4.15
CA ASP A 375 -12.76 20.34 -4.45
C ASP A 375 -11.36 20.95 -4.38
N TYR A 376 -10.93 21.61 -5.45
CA TYR A 376 -9.64 22.31 -5.51
C TYR A 376 -9.79 23.77 -5.09
N SER A 377 -8.87 24.23 -4.25
CA SER A 377 -8.77 25.64 -3.90
C SER A 377 -8.39 26.49 -5.12
N LYS A 378 -8.73 27.78 -5.09
CA LYS A 378 -8.28 28.72 -6.12
C LYS A 378 -6.75 28.78 -6.19
N GLU A 379 -6.09 28.74 -5.04
CA GLU A 379 -4.63 28.75 -4.94
C GLU A 379 -3.99 27.55 -5.65
N LEU A 380 -4.59 26.36 -5.54
CA LEU A 380 -4.11 25.18 -6.25
C LEU A 380 -4.34 25.29 -7.76
N LEU A 381 -5.52 25.76 -8.18
CA LEU A 381 -5.84 25.98 -9.59
C LEU A 381 -4.89 27.01 -10.23
N ASP A 382 -4.42 27.99 -9.46
CA ASP A 382 -3.42 28.96 -9.90
C ASP A 382 -2.01 28.34 -10.05
N GLN A 383 -1.75 27.15 -9.48
CA GLN A 383 -0.46 26.44 -9.58
C GLN A 383 -0.45 25.31 -10.63
N ILE A 384 -1.61 24.82 -11.07
CA ILE A 384 -1.72 23.70 -12.03
C ILE A 384 -2.33 24.14 -13.37
N GLY A 385 -2.29 23.24 -14.37
CA GLY A 385 -2.80 23.48 -15.71
C GLY A 385 -1.73 23.66 -16.79
N GLU A 386 -2.11 24.27 -17.90
CA GLU A 386 -1.24 24.43 -19.07
C GLU A 386 0.00 25.28 -18.75
N GLY A 387 1.15 24.92 -19.34
CA GLY A 387 2.46 25.49 -19.02
C GLY A 387 3.01 25.25 -17.60
N LYS A 388 2.19 24.84 -16.62
CA LYS A 388 2.61 24.70 -15.21
C LYS A 388 3.00 23.29 -14.83
N ARG A 389 3.95 23.19 -13.90
CA ARG A 389 4.46 21.96 -13.30
C ARG A 389 4.65 22.18 -11.80
N LEU A 390 4.29 21.19 -10.99
CA LEU A 390 4.63 21.16 -9.57
C LEU A 390 5.99 20.46 -9.40
N GLU A 391 6.71 20.88 -8.36
CA GLU A 391 7.92 20.18 -7.93
C GLU A 391 7.54 18.89 -7.20
N ASN A 392 8.32 17.83 -7.41
CA ASN A 392 8.13 16.57 -6.69
C ASN A 392 8.43 16.79 -5.21
N GLY A 393 7.53 16.32 -4.33
CA GLY A 393 7.62 16.53 -2.89
C GLY A 393 7.12 17.90 -2.43
N SER A 394 6.64 18.77 -3.34
CA SER A 394 6.01 20.03 -2.93
C SER A 394 4.70 19.76 -2.19
N ALA A 395 4.35 20.64 -1.25
CA ALA A 395 3.10 20.49 -0.48
C ALA A 395 1.87 20.34 -1.37
N ALA A 396 1.78 21.09 -2.48
CA ALA A 396 0.67 20.98 -3.43
C ALA A 396 0.62 19.63 -4.16
N GLU A 397 1.76 19.07 -4.54
CA GLU A 397 1.84 17.76 -5.18
C GLU A 397 1.47 16.64 -4.20
N VAL A 398 2.07 16.66 -3.01
CA VAL A 398 1.81 15.67 -1.96
C VAL A 398 0.37 15.75 -1.50
N GLU A 399 -0.20 16.95 -1.36
CA GLU A 399 -1.59 17.12 -0.93
C GLU A 399 -2.59 16.57 -1.95
N LEU A 400 -2.41 16.85 -3.24
CA LEU A 400 -3.24 16.30 -4.32
C LEU A 400 -3.24 14.76 -4.32
N ARG A 401 -2.06 14.16 -4.17
CA ARG A 401 -1.88 12.71 -4.20
C ARG A 401 -2.43 12.06 -2.93
N GLY A 402 -2.12 12.62 -1.75
CA GLY A 402 -2.63 12.14 -0.47
C GLY A 402 -4.16 12.28 -0.34
N ALA A 403 -4.74 13.39 -0.80
CA ALA A 403 -6.19 13.57 -0.81
C ALA A 403 -6.89 12.57 -1.72
N SER A 404 -6.24 12.14 -2.82
CA SER A 404 -6.76 11.08 -3.68
C SER A 404 -6.82 9.73 -2.97
N ILE A 405 -5.84 9.43 -2.12
CA ILE A 405 -5.86 8.22 -1.28
C ILE A 405 -7.02 8.28 -0.29
N ALA A 406 -7.09 9.36 0.47
CA ALA A 406 -8.11 9.54 1.51
C ALA A 406 -9.54 9.49 0.95
N VAL A 407 -9.81 10.15 -0.19
CA VAL A 407 -11.16 10.16 -0.77
C VAL A 407 -11.57 8.80 -1.32
N CYS A 408 -10.63 8.01 -1.85
CA CYS A 408 -10.95 6.65 -2.28
C CYS A 408 -11.26 5.73 -1.09
N ASP A 409 -10.55 5.88 0.03
CA ASP A 409 -10.87 5.18 1.28
C ASP A 409 -12.29 5.58 1.76
N GLU A 410 -12.63 6.88 1.74
CA GLU A 410 -13.98 7.35 2.08
C GLU A 410 -15.07 6.84 1.12
N ILE A 411 -14.76 6.71 -0.18
CA ILE A 411 -15.66 6.10 -1.17
C ILE A 411 -15.91 4.63 -0.81
N VAL A 412 -14.87 3.87 -0.46
CA VAL A 412 -15.01 2.45 -0.03
C VAL A 412 -15.88 2.36 1.22
N ASP A 413 -15.63 3.17 2.24
CA ASP A 413 -16.43 3.22 3.46
C ASP A 413 -17.90 3.54 3.14
N LYS A 414 -18.13 4.52 2.25
CA LYS A 414 -19.47 4.88 1.82
C LYS A 414 -20.17 3.76 1.06
N MET A 415 -19.47 3.07 0.16
CA MET A 415 -20.00 1.90 -0.55
C MET A 415 -20.39 0.80 0.42
N ASN A 416 -19.55 0.49 1.41
CA ASN A 416 -19.84 -0.51 2.43
C ASN A 416 -21.07 -0.14 3.28
N HIS A 417 -21.19 1.13 3.66
CA HIS A 417 -22.39 1.64 4.33
C HIS A 417 -23.65 1.47 3.46
N LEU A 418 -23.58 1.80 2.17
CA LEU A 418 -24.72 1.65 1.24
C LEU A 418 -25.10 0.19 1.04
N ARG A 419 -24.13 -0.72 0.87
CA ARG A 419 -24.39 -2.17 0.76
C ARG A 419 -25.11 -2.74 1.99
N ALA A 420 -24.82 -2.21 3.18
CA ALA A 420 -25.43 -2.66 4.43
C ALA A 420 -26.84 -2.08 4.68
N ASN A 421 -27.13 -0.88 4.17
CA ASN A 421 -28.32 -0.11 4.58
C ASN A 421 -29.29 0.23 3.42
N ASP A 422 -28.88 0.07 2.16
CA ASP A 422 -29.71 0.36 0.99
C ASP A 422 -30.04 -0.94 0.23
N ALA A 423 -31.33 -1.25 0.13
CA ALA A 423 -31.83 -2.44 -0.55
C ALA A 423 -31.43 -2.51 -2.04
N ARG A 424 -31.16 -1.36 -2.69
CA ARG A 424 -30.70 -1.30 -4.09
C ARG A 424 -29.37 -2.00 -4.30
N PHE A 425 -28.52 -2.00 -3.28
CA PHE A 425 -27.15 -2.52 -3.31
C PHE A 425 -26.97 -3.76 -2.43
N SER A 426 -28.07 -4.30 -1.90
CA SER A 426 -28.04 -5.56 -1.15
C SER A 426 -27.55 -6.70 -2.05
N GLY A 427 -26.54 -7.43 -1.59
CA GLY A 427 -25.93 -8.53 -2.34
C GLY A 427 -24.87 -8.13 -3.36
N VAL A 428 -24.61 -6.82 -3.57
CA VAL A 428 -23.44 -6.39 -4.35
C VAL A 428 -22.17 -6.77 -3.58
N ARG A 429 -21.17 -7.32 -4.28
CA ARG A 429 -19.89 -7.71 -3.67
C ARG A 429 -19.15 -6.49 -3.11
N GLU A 430 -18.18 -6.76 -2.26
CA GLU A 430 -17.24 -5.73 -1.83
C GLU A 430 -16.40 -5.24 -3.02
N VAL A 431 -16.11 -3.95 -3.02
CA VAL A 431 -15.27 -3.26 -4.01
C VAL A 431 -14.13 -2.58 -3.25
N THR A 432 -12.89 -2.86 -3.65
CA THR A 432 -11.69 -2.36 -2.95
C THR A 432 -11.25 -0.98 -3.43
N ALA A 433 -10.36 -0.30 -2.69
CA ALA A 433 -9.81 1.00 -3.10
C ALA A 433 -9.02 0.92 -4.43
N MET A 434 -8.36 -0.21 -4.69
CA MET A 434 -7.77 -0.53 -5.99
C MET A 434 -8.82 -0.53 -7.11
N GLU A 435 -9.98 -1.16 -6.90
CA GLU A 435 -11.02 -1.20 -7.94
C GLU A 435 -11.68 0.18 -8.14
N VAL A 436 -11.79 0.98 -7.08
CA VAL A 436 -12.18 2.39 -7.18
C VAL A 436 -11.19 3.15 -8.07
N ASP A 437 -9.88 2.97 -7.86
CA ASP A 437 -8.85 3.60 -8.70
C ASP A 437 -9.03 3.25 -10.17
N VAL A 438 -9.11 1.96 -10.51
CA VAL A 438 -9.16 1.56 -11.92
C VAL A 438 -10.47 2.00 -12.58
N PHE A 439 -11.58 2.00 -11.84
CA PHE A 439 -12.83 2.59 -12.31
C PHE A 439 -12.66 4.08 -12.64
N VAL A 440 -12.11 4.87 -11.72
CA VAL A 440 -11.95 6.32 -11.88
C VAL A 440 -10.95 6.65 -13.00
N TRP A 441 -9.87 5.88 -13.10
CA TRP A 441 -8.89 6.02 -14.19
C TRP A 441 -9.49 5.67 -15.55
N GLY A 442 -10.29 4.59 -15.61
CA GLY A 442 -11.06 4.22 -16.79
C GLY A 442 -12.05 5.31 -17.20
N TYR A 443 -12.81 5.85 -16.24
CA TYR A 443 -13.73 6.97 -16.44
C TYR A 443 -13.01 8.17 -17.04
N ARG A 444 -11.84 8.56 -16.51
CA ARG A 444 -11.03 9.66 -17.06
C ARG A 444 -10.70 9.46 -18.54
N ARG A 445 -10.40 8.23 -18.95
CA ARG A 445 -10.03 7.91 -20.33
C ARG A 445 -11.23 7.96 -21.27
N LEU A 446 -12.37 7.42 -20.84
CA LEU A 446 -13.62 7.44 -21.62
C LEU A 446 -14.17 8.86 -21.78
N HIS A 447 -13.99 9.71 -20.76
CA HIS A 447 -14.52 11.07 -20.73
C HIS A 447 -13.44 12.17 -20.86
N ALA A 448 -12.31 11.85 -21.51
CA ALA A 448 -11.13 12.71 -21.51
C ALA A 448 -11.41 14.15 -21.99
N ALA A 449 -12.17 14.32 -23.07
CA ALA A 449 -12.50 15.63 -23.63
C ALA A 449 -13.27 16.52 -22.64
N ASP A 450 -14.24 15.95 -21.91
CA ASP A 450 -15.04 16.69 -20.94
C ASP A 450 -14.28 16.96 -19.65
N VAL A 451 -13.50 16.00 -19.18
CA VAL A 451 -12.68 16.11 -17.97
C VAL A 451 -11.61 17.19 -18.15
N GLU A 452 -10.85 17.16 -19.24
CA GLU A 452 -9.77 18.11 -19.51
C GLU A 452 -10.27 19.54 -19.76
N LYS A 453 -11.49 19.69 -20.29
CA LYS A 453 -12.11 21.01 -20.47
C LYS A 453 -12.49 21.68 -19.15
N LYS A 454 -12.81 20.91 -18.11
CA LYS A 454 -13.33 21.46 -16.85
C LYS A 454 -12.29 21.54 -15.74
N ILE A 455 -11.45 20.53 -15.59
CA ILE A 455 -10.55 20.40 -14.45
C ILE A 455 -9.11 20.25 -14.97
N PRO A 456 -8.18 21.15 -14.64
CA PRO A 456 -6.77 20.94 -14.95
C PRO A 456 -6.20 19.80 -14.08
N PHE A 457 -5.21 19.09 -14.61
CA PHE A 457 -4.43 18.12 -13.84
C PHE A 457 -3.08 18.71 -13.43
N HIS A 458 -2.51 18.22 -12.35
CA HIS A 458 -1.15 18.56 -11.97
C HIS A 458 -0.15 17.81 -12.86
N ARG A 459 1.01 18.41 -13.09
CA ARG A 459 2.12 17.75 -13.79
C ARG A 459 3.36 17.85 -12.93
N THR A 460 3.94 16.71 -12.64
CA THR A 460 5.21 16.60 -11.92
C THR A 460 6.07 15.63 -12.72
N ARG A 461 7.32 16.02 -12.99
CA ARG A 461 8.28 15.14 -13.66
C ARG A 461 9.05 14.40 -12.57
N CYS A 462 8.75 13.11 -12.38
CA CYS A 462 9.41 12.28 -11.36
C CYS A 462 9.36 10.79 -11.73
N ILE A 463 10.04 9.96 -10.93
CA ILE A 463 10.08 8.51 -11.15
C ILE A 463 8.91 7.76 -10.50
N TYR A 464 8.03 8.43 -9.77
CA TYR A 464 7.04 7.75 -8.93
C TYR A 464 5.66 7.57 -9.58
N TYR A 465 5.34 8.34 -10.64
CA TYR A 465 4.07 8.25 -11.35
C TYR A 465 4.13 8.89 -12.75
#